data_AF-A0A2G9MRZ7-F1
#
_entry.id   AF-A0A2G9MRZ7-F1
#
_cell.length_a   1.000
_cell.length_b   1.000
_cell.length_c   1.000
_cell.angle_alpha   90.00
_cell.angle_beta   90.00
_cell.angle_gamma   90.00
#
_symmetry.space_group_name_H-M   'P 1'
#
loop_
_entity.id
_entity.type
_entity.pdbx_description
1 polymer ?
#
loop_
_entity_poly.entity_id
_entity_poly.type
_entity_poly.pdbx_seq_one_letter_code
_entity_poly.pdbx_strand_id
1 'polypeptide(L)'
;MVNGPAFDSNVLVDLNARLRTLESRFKDLRQLLTFLRSNVQEIRKSLNDEIQETGKDLRGVERRLGNVEKAVNILTEEISLRAPKEEFDVLKKYLDYWDPTKFVTVDQLSNELKKLKIKK
;
A
#
# COMPACT_ATOMS: atom_id res chain seq x y z
N MET A 1 -60.14 19.31 70.14
CA MET A 1 -59.08 19.89 69.31
C MET A 1 -58.07 18.80 69.02
N VAL A 2 -58.06 18.27 67.80
CA VAL A 2 -57.15 17.19 67.41
C VAL A 2 -55.82 17.84 67.03
N ASN A 3 -54.84 17.77 67.94
CA ASN A 3 -53.47 18.09 67.60
C ASN A 3 -52.96 16.99 66.67
N GLY A 4 -52.89 17.30 65.37
CA GLY A 4 -52.25 16.43 64.39
C GLY A 4 -50.77 16.24 64.76
N PRO A 5 -50.15 15.10 64.38
CA PRO A 5 -48.76 14.83 64.72
C PRO A 5 -47.89 15.96 64.19
N ALA A 6 -47.18 16.64 65.09
CA ALA A 6 -46.17 17.62 64.71
C ALA A 6 -45.11 16.88 63.89
N PHE A 7 -45.07 17.15 62.58
CA PHE A 7 -43.95 16.71 61.77
C PHE A 7 -42.68 17.30 62.38
N ASP A 8 -41.77 16.43 62.84
CA ASP A 8 -40.53 16.83 63.49
C ASP A 8 -39.70 17.67 62.49
N SER A 9 -39.55 18.97 62.82
CA SER A 9 -38.86 19.96 61.98
C SER A 9 -37.46 19.49 61.57
N ASN A 10 -36.82 18.67 62.42
CA ASN A 10 -35.50 18.10 62.14
C ASN A 10 -35.48 17.17 60.93
N VAL A 11 -36.56 16.42 60.68
CA VAL A 11 -36.70 15.54 59.51
C VAL A 11 -36.81 16.36 58.23
N LEU A 12 -37.53 17.48 58.26
CA LEU A 12 -37.63 18.38 57.10
C LEU A 12 -36.28 19.04 56.78
N VAL A 13 -35.49 19.38 57.80
CA VAL A 13 -34.14 19.95 57.62
C VAL A 13 -33.18 18.93 57.00
N ASP A 14 -33.16 17.68 57.49
CA ASP A 14 -32.32 16.60 56.93
C ASP A 14 -32.71 16.27 55.48
N LEU A 15 -34.02 16.14 55.20
CA LEU A 15 -34.50 15.91 53.83
C LEU A 15 -34.09 17.03 52.87
N ASN A 16 -34.16 18.29 53.31
CA ASN A 16 -33.77 19.44 52.49
C ASN A 16 -32.25 19.46 52.22
N ALA A 17 -31.44 19.11 53.23
CA ALA A 17 -29.99 18.96 53.06
C ALA A 17 -29.62 17.84 52.07
N ARG A 18 -30.32 16.71 52.13
CA ARG A 18 -30.15 15.59 51.18
C ARG A 18 -30.58 15.96 49.78
N LEU A 19 -31.70 16.68 49.64
CA LEU A 19 -32.20 17.15 48.34
C LEU A 19 -31.19 18.09 47.67
N ARG A 20 -30.67 19.08 48.40
CA ARG A 20 -29.59 19.97 47.91
C ARG A 20 -28.34 19.21 47.49
N THR A 21 -27.96 18.19 48.27
CA THR A 21 -26.81 17.33 47.92
C THR A 21 -27.06 16.57 46.61
N LEU A 22 -28.28 16.04 46.44
CA LEU A 22 -28.68 15.33 45.23
C LEU A 22 -28.71 16.24 44.01
N GLU A 23 -29.24 17.46 44.16
CA GLU A 23 -29.23 18.50 43.11
C GLU A 23 -27.81 18.87 42.69
N SER A 24 -26.89 19.05 43.65
CA SER A 24 -25.48 19.31 43.37
C SER A 24 -24.86 18.17 42.57
N ARG A 25 -25.01 16.92 43.03
CA ARG A 25 -24.49 15.74 42.33
C ARG A 25 -25.06 15.59 40.93
N PHE A 26 -26.36 15.90 40.77
CA PHE A 26 -27.02 15.84 39.47
C PHE A 26 -26.50 16.92 38.51
N LYS A 27 -26.18 18.12 39.03
CA LYS A 27 -25.50 19.17 38.25
C LYS A 27 -24.11 18.72 37.81
N ASP A 28 -23.34 18.10 38.70
CA ASP A 28 -22.00 17.59 38.40
C ASP A 28 -22.05 16.49 37.31
N LEU A 29 -23.00 15.56 37.42
CA LEU A 29 -23.22 14.51 36.41
C LEU A 29 -23.61 15.09 35.05
N ARG A 30 -24.47 16.12 35.02
CA ARG A 30 -24.83 16.81 33.76
C ARG A 30 -23.62 17.50 33.13
N GLN A 31 -22.76 18.12 33.93
CA GLN A 31 -21.55 18.75 33.44
C GLN A 31 -20.58 17.72 32.87
N LEU A 32 -20.35 16.61 33.58
CA LEU A 32 -19.52 15.51 33.10
C LEU A 32 -20.07 14.92 31.79
N LEU A 33 -21.39 14.70 31.70
CA LEU A 33 -22.01 14.20 30.48
C LEU A 33 -21.82 15.15 29.30
N THR A 34 -21.91 16.46 29.54
CA THR A 34 -21.70 17.48 28.51
C THR A 34 -20.25 17.47 28.03
N PHE A 35 -19.29 17.38 28.94
CA PHE A 35 -17.88 17.26 28.62
C PHE A 35 -17.57 15.97 27.83
N LEU A 36 -18.09 14.83 28.29
CA LEU A 36 -17.94 13.55 27.58
C LEU A 36 -18.51 13.60 26.16
N ARG A 37 -19.68 14.24 25.98
CA ARG A 37 -20.27 14.43 24.64
C ARG A 37 -19.36 15.27 23.74
N SER A 38 -18.80 16.37 24.25
CA SER A 38 -17.84 17.20 23.51
C SER A 38 -16.61 16.40 23.10
N ASN A 39 -15.99 15.69 24.04
CA ASN A 39 -14.81 14.88 23.78
C ASN A 39 -15.08 13.79 22.74
N VAL A 40 -16.21 13.08 22.85
CA VAL A 40 -16.59 12.05 21.86
C VAL A 40 -16.80 12.67 20.48
N GLN A 41 -17.35 13.88 20.41
CA GLN A 41 -17.52 14.59 19.14
C GLN A 41 -16.16 15.02 18.54
N GLU A 42 -15.22 15.49 19.35
CA GLU A 42 -13.87 15.84 18.93
C GLU A 42 -13.10 14.61 18.44
N ILE A 43 -13.13 13.51 19.20
CA ILE A 43 -12.52 12.23 18.81
C ILE A 43 -13.10 11.75 17.48
N ARG A 44 -14.42 11.81 17.30
CA ARG A 44 -15.06 11.44 16.02
C ARG A 44 -14.59 12.29 14.85
N LYS A 45 -14.39 13.60 15.05
CA LYS A 45 -13.86 14.48 14.01
C LYS A 45 -12.41 14.12 13.65
N SER A 46 -11.54 14.01 14.66
CA SER A 46 -10.13 13.62 14.47
C SER A 46 -10.00 12.29 13.72
N LEU A 47 -10.76 11.27 14.15
CA LEU A 47 -10.77 9.97 13.48
C LEU A 47 -11.25 10.06 12.03
N ASN A 48 -12.26 10.87 11.75
CA ASN A 48 -12.73 11.05 10.39
C ASN A 48 -11.68 11.74 9.50
N ASP A 49 -10.98 12.74 10.04
CA ASP A 49 -9.91 13.43 9.33
C ASP A 49 -8.72 12.49 9.07
N GLU A 50 -8.32 11.67 10.06
CA GLU A 50 -7.29 10.64 9.91
C GLU A 50 -7.66 9.57 8.87
N ILE A 51 -8.92 9.13 8.85
CA ILE A 51 -9.41 8.19 7.83
C ILE A 51 -9.34 8.81 6.43
N GLN A 52 -9.73 10.09 6.29
CA GLN A 52 -9.65 10.79 5.01
C GLN A 52 -8.21 10.93 4.52
N GLU A 53 -7.28 11.26 5.43
CA GLU A 53 -5.87 11.40 5.09
C GLU A 53 -5.25 10.06 4.71
N THR A 54 -5.50 9.01 5.50
CA THR A 54 -5.10 7.64 5.17
C THR A 54 -5.64 7.21 3.80
N GLY A 55 -6.88 7.58 3.47
CA GLY A 55 -7.48 7.32 2.17
C GLY A 55 -6.83 8.09 1.02
N LYS A 56 -6.27 9.29 1.25
CA LYS A 56 -5.46 10.00 0.25
C LYS A 56 -4.10 9.30 0.05
N ASP A 57 -3.45 8.91 1.14
CA ASP A 57 -2.16 8.22 1.09
C ASP A 57 -2.25 6.90 0.33
N LEU A 58 -3.30 6.11 0.61
CA LEU A 58 -3.54 4.84 -0.08
C LEU A 58 -3.71 5.02 -1.59
N ARG A 59 -4.49 6.02 -2.03
CA ARG A 59 -4.60 6.39 -3.45
C ARG A 59 -3.26 6.86 -4.04
N GLY A 60 -2.42 7.51 -3.23
CA GLY A 60 -1.05 7.87 -3.61
C GLY A 60 -0.19 6.64 -3.86
N VAL A 61 -0.27 5.63 -2.99
CA VAL A 61 0.43 4.35 -3.13
C VAL A 61 -0.04 3.58 -4.36
N GLU A 62 -1.35 3.48 -4.59
CA GLU A 62 -1.92 2.84 -5.79
C GLU A 62 -1.39 3.45 -7.08
N ARG A 63 -1.32 4.80 -7.15
CA ARG A 63 -0.73 5.49 -8.32
C ARG A 63 0.74 5.17 -8.51
N ARG A 64 1.52 5.12 -7.42
CA ARG A 64 2.95 4.77 -7.48
C ARG A 64 3.14 3.32 -7.95
N LEU A 65 2.33 2.39 -7.46
CA LEU A 65 2.33 0.99 -7.91
C LEU A 65 2.01 0.89 -9.41
N GLY A 66 0.98 1.58 -9.89
CA GLY A 66 0.65 1.60 -11.31
C GLY A 66 1.78 2.18 -12.19
N ASN A 67 2.56 3.14 -11.69
CA ASN A 67 3.74 3.66 -12.39
C ASN A 67 4.89 2.64 -12.41
N VAL A 68 5.10 1.89 -11.33
CA VAL A 68 6.08 0.81 -11.27
C VAL A 68 5.70 -0.31 -12.23
N GLU A 69 4.44 -0.72 -12.27
CA GLU A 69 3.94 -1.73 -13.20
C GLU A 69 4.19 -1.33 -14.66
N LYS A 70 3.89 -0.08 -15.02
CA LYS A 70 4.21 0.46 -16.35
C LYS A 70 5.70 0.42 -16.65
N ALA A 71 6.55 0.81 -15.71
CA ALA A 71 8.00 0.78 -15.91
C ALA A 71 8.51 -0.66 -16.09
N VAL A 72 7.99 -1.62 -15.33
CA VAL A 72 8.32 -3.04 -15.48
C VAL A 72 7.88 -3.57 -16.84
N ASN A 73 6.69 -3.20 -17.32
CA ASN A 73 6.21 -3.59 -18.65
C ASN A 73 7.10 -3.02 -19.76
N ILE A 74 7.49 -1.74 -19.68
CA ILE A 74 8.43 -1.12 -20.63
C ILE A 74 9.78 -1.85 -20.61
N LEU A 75 10.32 -2.15 -19.42
CA LEU A 75 11.57 -2.91 -19.31
C LEU A 75 11.45 -4.31 -19.92
N THR A 76 10.31 -4.97 -19.73
CA THR A 76 10.05 -6.29 -20.32
C THR A 76 9.99 -6.21 -21.84
N GLU A 77 9.33 -5.19 -22.39
CA GLU A 77 9.30 -4.91 -23.83
C GLU A 77 10.70 -4.61 -24.37
N GLU A 78 11.48 -3.74 -23.73
CA GLU A 78 12.87 -3.43 -24.13
C GLU A 78 13.79 -4.67 -24.10
N ILE A 79 13.64 -5.52 -23.09
CA ILE A 79 14.38 -6.79 -23.01
C ILE A 79 13.97 -7.72 -24.14
N SER A 80 12.68 -7.78 -24.49
CA SER A 80 12.20 -8.60 -25.61
C SER A 80 12.65 -8.06 -26.99
N LEU A 81 12.80 -6.75 -27.13
CA LEU A 81 13.24 -6.08 -28.35
C LEU A 81 14.75 -6.11 -28.55
N ARG A 82 15.54 -6.33 -27.48
CA ARG A 82 16.96 -6.64 -27.62
C ARG A 82 17.10 -8.07 -28.13
N ALA A 83 17.63 -8.22 -29.35
CA ALA A 83 17.93 -9.52 -29.93
C ALA A 83 18.68 -10.42 -28.91
N PRO A 84 18.22 -11.66 -28.67
CA PRO A 84 18.93 -12.57 -27.78
C PRO A 84 20.35 -12.77 -28.31
N LYS A 85 21.34 -12.86 -27.42
CA LYS A 85 22.77 -13.07 -27.79
C LYS A 85 22.95 -14.18 -28.82
N GLU A 86 22.09 -15.18 -28.78
CA GLU A 86 22.04 -16.31 -29.70
C GLU A 86 21.82 -15.88 -31.16
N GLU A 87 20.91 -14.96 -31.44
CA GLU A 87 20.68 -14.42 -32.80
C GLU A 87 21.86 -13.59 -33.28
N PHE A 88 22.48 -12.84 -32.38
CA PHE A 88 23.69 -12.06 -32.68
C PHE A 88 24.88 -12.97 -32.99
N ASP A 89 25.05 -14.08 -32.26
CA ASP A 89 26.11 -15.06 -32.50
C ASP A 89 25.91 -15.83 -33.81
N VAL A 90 24.65 -16.12 -34.19
CA VAL A 90 24.30 -16.72 -35.48
C VAL A 90 24.64 -15.76 -36.62
N LEU A 91 24.24 -14.48 -36.51
CA LEU A 91 24.60 -13.44 -37.47
C LEU A 91 26.12 -13.27 -37.59
N LYS A 92 26.85 -13.32 -36.47
CA LYS A 92 28.31 -13.27 -36.45
C LYS A 92 28.93 -14.45 -37.21
N LYS A 93 28.41 -15.68 -37.03
CA LYS A 93 28.85 -16.86 -37.81
C LYS A 93 28.54 -16.73 -39.29
N TYR A 94 27.36 -16.23 -39.67
CA TYR A 94 27.04 -15.98 -41.08
C TYR A 94 27.94 -14.93 -41.71
N LEU A 95 28.29 -13.88 -40.96
CA LEU A 95 29.26 -12.88 -41.39
C LEU A 95 30.66 -13.48 -41.55
N ASP A 96 31.08 -14.36 -40.64
CA ASP A 96 32.34 -15.10 -40.74
C ASP A 96 32.39 -16.06 -41.95
N TYR A 97 31.25 -16.65 -42.33
CA TYR A 97 31.13 -17.47 -43.54
C TYR A 97 31.14 -16.64 -44.82
N TRP A 98 30.80 -15.36 -44.74
CA TRP A 98 30.82 -14.43 -45.88
C TRP A 98 32.17 -13.75 -46.08
N ASP A 99 33.16 -14.06 -45.23
CA ASP A 99 34.51 -13.55 -45.37
C ASP A 99 35.17 -14.08 -46.66
N PRO A 100 35.38 -13.22 -47.67
CA PRO A 100 35.88 -13.67 -48.97
C PRO A 100 37.33 -14.13 -48.93
N THR A 101 38.07 -13.80 -47.87
CA THR A 101 39.44 -14.28 -47.66
C THR A 101 39.50 -15.74 -47.25
N LYS A 102 38.38 -16.31 -46.78
CA LYS A 102 38.24 -17.72 -46.41
C LYS A 102 37.58 -18.56 -47.51
N PHE A 103 37.19 -17.95 -48.64
CA PHE A 103 36.67 -18.69 -49.78
C PHE A 103 37.79 -19.49 -50.44
N VAL A 104 37.59 -20.80 -50.50
CA VAL A 104 38.47 -21.72 -51.23
C VAL A 104 37.97 -21.89 -52.66
N THR A 105 38.90 -21.99 -53.61
CA THR A 105 38.55 -22.30 -55.00
C THR A 105 38.12 -23.77 -55.14
N VAL A 106 37.36 -24.07 -56.20
CA VAL A 106 36.83 -25.43 -56.47
C VAL A 106 37.95 -26.47 -56.50
N ASP A 107 39.11 -26.10 -57.06
CA ASP A 107 40.28 -26.96 -57.15
C ASP A 107 40.91 -27.25 -55.77
N GLN A 108 41.00 -26.23 -54.90
CA GLN A 108 41.50 -26.36 -53.54
C GLN A 108 40.60 -27.27 -52.69
N LEU A 109 39.28 -27.11 -52.81
CA LEU A 109 38.30 -27.96 -52.13
C LEU A 109 38.43 -29.43 -52.57
N SER A 110 38.62 -29.66 -53.88
CA SER A 110 38.78 -31.01 -54.43
C SER A 110 40.02 -31.72 -53.89
N ASN A 111 41.11 -30.96 -53.68
CA ASN A 111 42.37 -31.48 -53.17
C ASN A 111 42.30 -31.80 -51.67
N GLU A 112 41.64 -30.96 -50.88
CA GLU A 112 41.39 -31.20 -49.45
C GLU A 112 40.49 -32.43 -49.22
N LEU A 113 39.42 -32.59 -50.00
CA LEU A 113 38.52 -33.75 -49.91
C LEU A 113 39.20 -35.07 -50.28
N LYS A 114 40.14 -35.05 -51.24
CA LYS A 114 40.96 -36.22 -51.58
C LYS A 114 41.88 -36.59 -50.42
N LYS A 115 42.53 -35.64 -49.75
CA LYS A 115 43.37 -35.89 -48.57
C LYS A 115 42.59 -36.48 -47.40
N LEU A 116 41.35 -36.04 -47.18
CA LEU A 116 40.46 -36.57 -46.13
C LEU A 116 39.98 -38.01 -46.40
N LYS A 117 39.72 -38.36 -47.67
CA LYS A 117 39.35 -39.73 -48.05
C LYS A 117 40.50 -40.74 -47.97
N ILE A 118 41.75 -40.28 -47.96
CA ILE A 118 42.95 -41.12 -47.84
C ILE A 118 43.27 -41.43 -46.37
N LYS A 119 42.69 -40.68 -45.42
CA LYS A 119 42.97 -40.82 -43.97
C LYS A 119 41.99 -41.77 -43.24
N LYS A 120 41.17 -42.52 -43.97
CA LYS A 120 40.22 -43.50 -43.43
C LYS A 120 40.61 -44.92 -43.82
#